data_AF-A0A8B9L745-F1
#
_entry.id   AF-A0A8B9L745-F1
#
_cell.length_a   1.000
_cell.length_b   1.000
_cell.length_c   1.000
_cell.angle_alpha   90.00
_cell.angle_beta   90.00
_cell.angle_gamma   90.00
#
_symmetry.space_group_name_H-M   'P 1'
#
loop_
_entity.id
_entity.type
_entity.pdbx_description
1 polymer ?
#
loop_
_entity_poly.entity_id
_entity_poly.type
_entity_poly.pdbx_seq_one_letter_code
_entity_poly.pdbx_strand_id
1 'polypeptide(L)' 'MAVNMLTPRHPNKVLEGLNSLRLNNAFCDVTLCCGGQEFPCHRIVLASFSSYFQVKTCS' A
#
# COMPACT_ATOMS: atom_id res chain seq x y z
N MET A 1 3.56 -13.92 -18.34
CA MET A 1 4.29 -14.65 -17.27
C MET A 1 3.33 -14.83 -16.11
N ALA A 2 2.98 -16.06 -15.75
CA ALA A 2 2.12 -16.32 -14.59
C ALA A 2 2.97 -16.21 -13.32
N VAL A 3 2.65 -15.24 -12.46
CA VAL A 3 3.30 -15.11 -11.17
C VAL A 3 2.68 -16.15 -10.24
N ASN A 4 3.46 -17.13 -9.79
CA ASN A 4 2.95 -18.19 -8.91
C ASN A 4 2.68 -17.63 -7.49
N MET A 5 1.41 -17.32 -7.23
CA MET A 5 0.93 -16.73 -5.97
C MET A 5 1.14 -17.65 -4.76
N LEU A 6 1.33 -18.95 -4.96
CA LEU A 6 1.42 -19.96 -3.89
C LEU A 6 2.83 -20.19 -3.36
N THR A 7 3.85 -19.54 -3.94
CA THR A 7 5.22 -19.69 -3.41
C THR A 7 5.37 -18.94 -2.08
N PRO A 8 5.95 -19.55 -1.03
CA PRO A 8 6.03 -18.94 0.30
C PRO A 8 6.86 -17.64 0.35
N ARG A 9 7.68 -17.37 -0.67
CA ARG A 9 8.45 -16.11 -0.80
C ARG A 9 7.69 -15.01 -1.57
N HIS A 10 6.61 -15.35 -2.25
CA HIS A 10 5.88 -14.41 -3.09
C HIS A 10 5.25 -13.25 -2.31
N PRO A 11 4.58 -13.46 -1.15
CA PRO A 11 4.04 -12.36 -0.36
C PRO A 11 5.11 -11.33 0.04
N ASN A 12 6.30 -11.79 0.42
CA ASN A 12 7.41 -10.90 0.78
C ASN A 12 7.89 -10.07 -0.41
N LYS A 13 8.04 -10.68 -1.59
CA LYS A 13 8.42 -9.94 -2.82
C LYS A 13 7.38 -8.90 -3.22
N VAL A 14 6.09 -9.21 -3.05
CA VAL A 14 5.01 -8.25 -3.32
C VAL A 14 5.09 -7.09 -2.35
N LEU A 15 5.25 -7.35 -1.04
CA LEU A 15 5.39 -6.31 -0.02
C LEU A 15 6.63 -5.44 -0.24
N GLU A 16 7.77 -6.02 -0.60
CA GLU A 16 8.98 -5.28 -0.98
C GLU A 16 8.70 -4.34 -2.17
N GLY A 17 8.05 -4.85 -3.23
CA GLY A 17 7.69 -4.05 -4.40
C GLY A 17 6.75 -2.88 -4.05
N LEU A 18 5.69 -3.15 -3.28
CA LEU A 18 4.75 -2.11 -2.81
C LEU A 18 5.44 -1.05 -1.95
N ASN A 19 6.38 -1.48 -1.10
CA ASN A 19 7.18 -0.56 -0.29
C ASN A 19 8.08 0.34 -1.15
N SER A 20 8.75 -0.23 -2.16
CA SER A 20 9.55 0.55 -3.11
C SER A 20 8.70 1.55 -3.87
N LEU A 21 7.50 1.18 -4.32
CA LEU A 21 6.58 2.13 -4.97
C LEU A 21 6.19 3.28 -4.04
N ARG A 22 5.90 2.98 -2.78
CA ARG A 22 5.55 3.99 -1.75
C ARG A 22 6.69 4.99 -1.53
N LEU A 23 7.92 4.50 -1.39
CA LEU A 23 9.10 5.34 -1.20
C LEU A 23 9.38 6.25 -2.42
N ASN A 24 8.98 5.83 -3.61
CA ASN A 24 9.11 6.62 -4.84
C ASN A 24 7.88 7.50 -5.14
N ASN A 25 6.90 7.58 -4.23
CA ASN A 25 5.61 8.23 -4.47
C ASN A 25 4.86 7.71 -5.71
N ALA A 26 5.17 6.49 -6.14
CA ALA A 26 4.55 5.88 -7.30
C ALA A 26 3.24 5.20 -6.92
N PHE A 27 2.18 5.56 -7.64
CA PHE A 27 0.82 5.03 -7.46
C PHE A 27 0.20 5.27 -6.07
N CYS A 28 0.78 6.14 -5.24
CA CYS A 28 0.17 6.58 -4.00
C CYS A 28 -1.09 7.41 -4.33
N ASP A 29 -2.24 6.93 -3.89
CA ASP A 29 -3.58 7.48 -4.18
C ASP A 29 -4.26 8.06 -2.93
N VAL A 30 -3.54 8.07 -1.80
CA VAL A 30 -3.95 8.70 -0.55
C VAL A 30 -2.73 9.24 0.20
N THR A 31 -2.93 10.33 0.93
CA THR A 31 -1.95 10.90 1.85
C THR A 31 -2.54 10.93 3.25
N LEU A 32 -1.88 10.28 4.21
CA LEU A 32 -2.27 10.38 5.62
C LEU A 32 -1.59 11.60 6.23
N CYS A 33 -2.34 12.41 6.96
CA CYS A 33 -1.82 13.57 7.67
C CYS A 33 -1.84 13.29 9.18
N CYS A 34 -0.70 13.39 9.84
CA CYS A 34 -0.58 13.21 11.29
C CYS A 34 0.42 14.20 11.86
N GLY A 35 -0.01 15.03 12.82
CA GLY A 35 0.88 15.98 13.49
C GLY A 35 1.54 17.00 12.54
N GLY A 36 0.87 17.37 11.44
CA GLY A 36 1.41 18.30 10.44
C GLY A 36 2.37 17.66 9.43
N GLN A 37 2.60 16.34 9.51
CA GLN A 37 3.37 15.59 8.53
C GLN A 37 2.45 14.80 7.59
N GLU A 38 2.86 14.73 6.32
CA GLU A 38 2.17 14.01 5.26
C GLU A 38 2.87 12.68 4.94
N PHE A 39 2.07 11.63 4.76
CA PHE A 39 2.51 10.27 4.47
C PHE A 39 1.77 9.72 3.24
N PRO A 40 2.36 9.83 2.05
CA PRO A 40 1.79 9.24 0.84
C PRO A 40 1.80 7.71 0.93
N CYS A 41 0.68 7.08 0.57
CA CYS A 41 0.47 5.65 0.73
C CYS A 41 -0.56 5.12 -0.28
N HIS A 42 -0.71 3.79 -0.28
CA HIS A 42 -1.62 3.06 -1.17
C HIS A 42 -2.89 2.64 -0.41
N ARG A 43 -4.06 3.11 -0.82
CA ARG A 43 -5.36 2.78 -0.20
C ARG A 43 -5.58 1.28 -0.15
N ILE A 44 -5.26 0.59 -1.23
CA ILE A 44 -5.45 -0.87 -1.35
C ILE A 44 -4.63 -1.65 -0.32
N VAL A 45 -3.43 -1.17 0.00
CA VAL A 45 -2.56 -1.81 0.98
C VAL A 45 -3.14 -1.59 2.37
N LEU A 46 -3.49 -0.35 2.71
CA LEU A 46 -4.13 -0.04 4.00
C LEU A 46 -5.44 -0.82 4.22
N ALA A 47 -6.28 -0.90 3.17
CA ALA A 47 -7.54 -1.63 3.16
C ALA A 47 -7.38 -3.14 3.38
N SER A 48 -6.25 -3.72 2.95
CA SER A 48 -5.93 -5.13 3.17
C SER A 48 -5.62 -5.46 4.63
N PHE A 49 -5.11 -4.48 5.39
CA PHE A 49 -4.82 -4.61 6.82
C PHE A 49 -6.00 -4.24 7.71
N SER A 50 -6.86 -3.32 7.28
CA SER A 50 -8.05 -2.92 8.03
C SER A 50 -9.13 -2.31 7.15
N SER A 51 -10.39 -2.74 7.37
CA SER A 51 -11.57 -2.17 6.71
C SER A 51 -11.82 -0.70 7.05
N TYR A 52 -11.19 -0.18 8.10
CA TYR A 52 -11.22 1.26 8.44
C TYR A 52 -10.80 2.14 7.26
N PHE A 53 -9.80 1.70 6.49
CA PHE A 53 -9.26 2.45 5.36
C PHE A 53 -10.03 2.26 4.05
N GLN A 54 -10.97 1.31 4.00
CA GLN A 54 -11.85 1.12 2.84
C GLN A 54 -12.92 2.21 2.74
N VAL A 55 -13.39 2.72 3.89
CA VAL A 55 -14.54 3.64 3.95
C VAL A 55 -14.13 5.10 4.15
N LYS A 56 -13.01 5.36 4.85
CA LYS A 56 -12.64 6.71 5.32
C LYS A 56 -11.60 7.45 4.51
N THR A 57 -11.44 7.12 3.23
CA THR A 57 -10.44 7.78 2.37
C THR A 57 -11.16 8.75 1.44
N CYS A 58 -11.19 10.03 1.82
CA CYS A 58 -11.63 11.11 0.93
C CYS A 58 -10.60 11.25 -0.21
N SER A 59 -11.10 11.29 -1.46
CA SER A 59 -10.32 11.52 -2.68
C SER A 59 -9.88 12.97 -2.83
#